data_AF-A0A1H7KQY8-F1
#
_entry.id   AF-A0A1H7KQY8-F1
#
_cell.length_a   1.000
_cell.length_b   1.000
_cell.length_c   1.000
_cell.angle_alpha   90.00
_cell.angle_beta   90.00
_cell.angle_gamma   90.00
#
_symmetry.space_group_name_H-M   'P 1'
#
loop_
_entity.id
_entity.type
_entity.pdbx_description
1 polymer ?
#
loop_
_entity_poly.entity_id
_entity_poly.type
_entity_poly.pdbx_seq_one_letter_code
_entity_poly.pdbx_strand_id
1 'polypeptide(L)'
;MSLLRCGLANFVNDSPLEVIVTILKEIKSVSKGDLSESKSFNPLRVLVQLRNLENQFIEAMETITKFFKEERDPLFRRGEARGKVEGEEKKSYDVVENLIIKLRLSDEQAAEIAEVSIDFVQKVRADLAKKKN
;
A
#
# COMPACT_ATOMS: atom_id res chain seq x y z
N MET A 1 31.13 -6.66 -8.49
CA MET A 1 30.28 -7.83 -8.79
C MET A 1 30.51 -9.03 -7.85
N SER A 2 30.97 -8.84 -6.60
CA SER A 2 31.32 -9.97 -5.70
C SER A 2 30.42 -10.17 -4.46
N LEU A 3 29.60 -9.21 -4.04
CA LEU A 3 28.85 -9.36 -2.78
C LEU A 3 27.59 -10.24 -2.91
N LEU A 4 26.94 -10.26 -4.08
CA LEU A 4 25.75 -11.09 -4.32
C LEU A 4 26.06 -12.59 -4.50
N ARG A 5 27.31 -12.96 -4.83
CA ARG A 5 27.70 -14.37 -5.07
C ARG A 5 28.13 -15.12 -3.81
N CYS A 6 28.60 -14.44 -2.77
CA CYS A 6 29.03 -15.11 -1.53
C CYS A 6 27.88 -15.34 -0.55
N GLY A 7 26.85 -14.50 -0.52
CA GLY A 7 25.70 -14.71 0.38
C GLY A 7 24.86 -15.93 0.00
N LEU A 8 24.48 -16.05 -1.28
CA LEU A 8 23.55 -17.10 -1.76
C LEU A 8 24.05 -18.54 -1.54
N ALA A 9 25.36 -18.76 -1.43
CA ALA A 9 25.93 -20.09 -1.21
C ALA A 9 25.74 -20.60 0.24
N ASN A 10 25.55 -19.70 1.23
CA ASN A 10 25.37 -20.07 2.64
C ASN A 10 23.91 -20.35 3.02
N PHE A 11 22.96 -19.95 2.19
CA PHE A 11 21.53 -19.99 2.52
C PHE A 11 20.82 -21.29 2.08
N VAL A 12 21.58 -22.34 1.75
CA VAL A 12 21.03 -23.60 1.19
C VAL A 12 20.08 -24.31 2.17
N ASN A 13 20.26 -24.10 3.48
CA ASN A 13 19.44 -24.70 4.53
C ASN A 13 18.53 -23.69 5.27
N ASP A 14 18.60 -22.41 4.93
CA ASP A 14 17.90 -21.35 5.67
C ASP A 14 16.53 -21.08 5.05
N SER A 15 15.56 -20.73 5.89
CA SER A 15 14.24 -20.34 5.39
C SER A 15 14.31 -19.02 4.63
N PRO A 16 13.48 -18.80 3.58
CA PRO A 16 13.49 -17.55 2.82
C PRO A 16 13.39 -16.29 3.69
N LEU A 17 12.69 -16.36 4.82
CA LEU A 17 12.59 -15.29 5.81
C LEU A 17 13.95 -14.96 6.45
N GLU A 18 14.67 -15.97 6.95
CA GLU A 18 15.97 -15.80 7.60
C GLU A 18 17.02 -15.23 6.64
N VAL A 19 16.97 -15.67 5.37
CA VAL A 19 17.82 -15.16 4.30
C VAL A 19 17.57 -13.66 4.08
N ILE A 20 16.30 -13.26 3.95
CA ILE A 20 15.92 -11.87 3.72
C ILE A 20 16.32 -10.99 4.92
N VAL A 21 16.06 -11.44 6.15
CA VAL A 21 16.46 -10.72 7.38
C VAL A 21 17.99 -10.51 7.42
N THR A 22 18.75 -11.53 7.07
CA THR A 22 20.22 -11.48 7.06
C THR A 22 20.73 -10.48 6.02
N ILE A 23 20.22 -10.56 4.80
CA ILE A 23 20.57 -9.63 3.71
C ILE A 23 20.24 -8.18 4.10
N LEU A 24 19.08 -7.94 4.70
CA LEU A 24 18.69 -6.60 5.12
C LEU A 24 19.60 -6.04 6.22
N LYS A 25 20.02 -6.87 7.19
CA LYS A 25 21.01 -6.48 8.21
C LYS A 25 22.38 -6.14 7.61
N GLU A 26 22.82 -6.89 6.60
CA GLU A 26 24.08 -6.63 5.89
C GLU A 26 24.02 -5.35 5.05
N ILE A 27 22.93 -5.13 4.32
CA ILE A 27 22.75 -3.88 3.56
C ILE A 27 22.81 -2.68 4.49
N LYS A 28 22.20 -2.79 5.68
CA LYS A 28 22.27 -1.73 6.70
C LYS A 28 23.70 -1.51 7.21
N SER A 29 24.44 -2.57 7.54
CA SER A 29 25.79 -2.45 8.10
C SER A 29 26.77 -1.78 7.12
N VAL A 30 26.53 -1.91 5.82
CA VAL A 30 27.33 -1.28 4.76
C VAL A 30 26.83 0.14 4.43
N SER A 31 25.55 0.43 4.64
CA SER A 31 24.97 1.74 4.36
C SER A 31 25.19 2.74 5.52
N LYS A 32 25.74 3.93 5.22
CA LYS A 32 25.85 5.02 6.21
C LYS A 32 24.52 5.72 6.55
N GLY A 33 23.38 5.26 6.01
CA GLY A 33 22.06 5.93 6.08
C GLY A 33 20.89 4.96 6.33
N ASP A 34 19.64 5.41 6.10
CA ASP A 34 18.45 4.56 6.24
C ASP A 34 18.42 3.48 5.12
N LEU A 35 17.83 2.31 5.41
CA LEU A 35 17.80 1.17 4.47
C LEU A 35 17.16 1.53 3.12
N SER A 36 16.15 2.41 3.14
CA SER A 36 15.47 2.96 1.95
C SER A 36 16.38 3.82 1.07
N GLU A 37 17.50 4.31 1.59
CA GLU A 37 18.49 5.12 0.87
C GLU A 37 19.64 4.27 0.32
N SER A 38 19.68 2.98 0.69
CA SER A 38 20.73 2.09 0.21
C SER A 38 20.53 1.77 -1.28
N LYS A 39 21.62 1.89 -2.05
CA LYS A 39 21.64 1.56 -3.50
C LYS A 39 21.20 0.12 -3.78
N SER A 40 21.32 -0.77 -2.80
CA SER A 40 21.00 -2.20 -2.90
C SER A 40 19.53 -2.55 -2.60
N PHE A 41 18.73 -1.61 -2.08
CA PHE A 41 17.33 -1.89 -1.69
C PHE A 41 16.42 -2.15 -2.90
N ASN A 42 16.52 -1.31 -3.95
CA ASN A 42 15.68 -1.46 -5.15
C ASN A 42 15.91 -2.81 -5.88
N PRO A 43 17.17 -3.26 -6.12
CA PRO A 43 17.41 -4.59 -6.67
C PRO A 43 16.84 -5.73 -5.81
N LEU A 44 16.97 -5.65 -4.48
CA LEU A 44 16.41 -6.66 -3.57
C LEU A 44 14.89 -6.74 -3.70
N ARG A 45 14.22 -5.58 -3.77
CA ARG A 45 12.76 -5.51 -3.95
C ARG A 45 12.30 -6.15 -5.25
N VAL A 46 12.99 -5.89 -6.36
CA VAL A 46 12.68 -6.51 -7.66
C VAL A 46 12.84 -8.04 -7.57
N LEU A 47 13.89 -8.52 -6.91
CA LEU A 47 14.11 -9.96 -6.74
C LEU A 47 13.02 -10.63 -5.89
N VAL A 48 12.57 -9.97 -4.82
CA VAL A 48 11.46 -10.44 -3.96
C VAL A 48 10.18 -10.60 -4.76
N GLN A 49 9.84 -9.61 -5.58
CA GLN A 49 8.65 -9.64 -6.45
C GLN A 49 8.75 -10.78 -7.47
N LEU A 50 9.89 -10.91 -8.14
CA LEU A 50 10.11 -11.96 -9.14
C LEU A 50 10.09 -13.38 -8.57
N ARG A 51 10.34 -13.53 -7.26
CA ARG A 51 10.35 -14.81 -6.56
C ARG A 51 9.06 -15.09 -5.77
N ASN A 52 8.08 -14.18 -5.83
CA ASN A 52 6.85 -14.26 -5.06
C ASN A 52 7.09 -14.40 -3.53
N LEU A 53 8.13 -13.74 -3.02
CA LEU A 53 8.54 -13.77 -1.60
C LEU A 53 8.02 -12.54 -0.84
N GLU A 54 6.97 -11.89 -1.34
CA GLU A 54 6.50 -10.60 -0.82
C GLU A 54 6.11 -10.69 0.65
N ASN A 55 5.41 -11.74 1.06
CA ASN A 55 4.99 -11.95 2.45
C ASN A 55 6.19 -12.11 3.39
N GLN A 56 7.18 -12.91 3.02
CA GLN A 56 8.39 -13.11 3.82
C GLN A 56 9.24 -11.83 3.86
N PHE A 57 9.22 -11.04 2.80
CA PHE A 57 9.88 -9.74 2.79
C PHE A 57 9.19 -8.74 3.71
N ILE A 58 7.85 -8.68 3.72
CA ILE A 58 7.09 -7.86 4.65
C ILE A 58 7.39 -8.27 6.09
N GLU A 59 7.35 -9.57 6.39
CA GLU A 59 7.66 -10.11 7.72
C GLU A 59 9.11 -9.83 8.15
N ALA A 60 10.07 -9.96 7.23
CA ALA A 60 11.46 -9.60 7.48
C ALA A 60 11.63 -8.10 7.72
N MET A 61 10.90 -7.26 6.98
CA MET A 61 10.86 -5.80 7.16
C MET A 61 10.27 -5.43 8.51
N GLU A 62 9.18 -6.08 8.93
CA GLU A 62 8.56 -5.95 10.26
C GLU A 62 9.54 -6.28 11.38
N THR A 63 10.31 -7.36 11.21
CA THR A 63 11.34 -7.79 12.18
C THR A 63 12.44 -6.73 12.35
N ILE A 64 12.74 -5.96 11.31
CA ILE A 64 13.77 -4.91 11.33
C ILE A 64 13.19 -3.49 11.36
N THR A 65 11.87 -3.31 11.56
CA THR A 65 11.13 -2.02 11.47
C THR A 65 11.73 -0.90 12.30
N LYS A 66 12.44 -1.22 13.39
CA LYS A 66 13.23 -0.23 14.15
C LYS A 66 14.24 0.55 13.29
N PHE A 67 14.56 0.05 12.09
CA PHE A 67 15.59 0.57 11.19
C PHE A 67 15.04 1.03 9.83
N PHE A 68 13.73 0.96 9.61
CA PHE A 68 13.08 1.36 8.37
C PHE A 68 11.98 2.40 8.63
N LYS A 69 12.15 3.60 8.05
CA LYS A 69 11.11 4.63 8.04
C LYS A 69 10.20 4.41 6.84
N GLU A 70 9.07 3.78 7.08
CA GLU A 70 8.07 3.45 6.06
C GLU A 70 7.61 4.70 5.28
N GLU A 71 7.45 5.84 5.96
CA GLU A 71 7.04 7.14 5.41
C GLU A 71 7.97 7.70 4.31
N ARG A 72 9.20 7.17 4.20
CA ARG A 72 10.17 7.58 3.18
C ARG A 72 10.14 6.67 1.95
N ASP A 73 9.45 5.53 2.01
CA ASP A 73 9.33 4.63 0.87
C ASP A 73 8.41 5.25 -0.21
N PRO A 74 8.88 5.40 -1.46
CA PRO A 74 8.07 5.98 -2.53
C PRO A 74 6.77 5.20 -2.83
N LEU A 75 6.74 3.90 -2.60
CA LEU A 75 5.54 3.06 -2.77
C LEU A 75 4.57 3.23 -1.60
N PHE A 76 5.07 3.43 -0.37
CA PHE A 76 4.22 3.82 0.75
C PHE A 76 3.53 5.16 0.49
N ARG A 77 4.28 6.19 0.10
CA ARG A 77 3.71 7.52 -0.24
C ARG A 77 2.70 7.45 -1.38
N ARG A 78 2.97 6.62 -2.39
CA ARG A 78 2.04 6.39 -3.50
C ARG A 78 0.78 5.66 -3.03
N GLY A 79 0.92 4.68 -2.14
CA GLY A 79 -0.18 3.96 -1.52
C GLY A 79 -1.04 4.87 -0.65
N GLU A 80 -0.43 5.67 0.20
CA GLU A 80 -1.11 6.66 1.06
C GLU A 80 -1.89 7.68 0.22
N ALA A 81 -1.28 8.25 -0.82
CA ALA A 81 -1.94 9.20 -1.72
C ALA A 81 -3.15 8.57 -2.43
N ARG A 82 -3.01 7.33 -2.94
CA ARG A 82 -4.13 6.60 -3.57
C ARG A 82 -5.22 6.26 -2.58
N GLY A 83 -4.85 5.73 -1.40
CA GLY A 83 -5.79 5.36 -0.36
C GLY A 83 -6.57 6.56 0.19
N LYS A 84 -5.94 7.75 0.25
CA LYS A 84 -6.64 8.98 0.62
C LYS A 84 -7.71 9.36 -0.41
N VAL A 85 -7.38 9.32 -1.70
CA VAL A 85 -8.33 9.62 -2.79
C VAL A 85 -9.48 8.61 -2.80
N GLU A 86 -9.17 7.31 -2.77
CA GLU A 86 -10.18 6.24 -2.72
C GLU A 86 -11.05 6.34 -1.46
N GLY A 87 -10.47 6.73 -0.33
CA GLY A 87 -11.18 6.94 0.93
C GLY A 87 -12.12 8.14 0.90
N GLU A 88 -11.70 9.25 0.30
CA GLU A 88 -12.53 10.45 0.09
C GLU A 88 -13.70 10.14 -0.85
N GLU A 89 -13.45 9.45 -1.97
CA GLU A 89 -14.52 9.04 -2.91
C GLU A 89 -15.51 8.08 -2.24
N LYS A 90 -15.02 7.07 -1.52
CA LYS A 90 -15.88 6.11 -0.82
C LYS A 90 -16.70 6.79 0.27
N LYS A 91 -16.11 7.70 1.04
CA LYS A 91 -16.85 8.43 2.08
C LYS A 91 -17.92 9.33 1.46
N SER A 92 -17.62 10.02 0.36
CA SER A 92 -18.61 10.81 -0.37
C SER A 92 -19.75 9.95 -0.90
N TYR A 93 -19.44 8.76 -1.43
CA TYR A 93 -20.45 7.77 -1.84
C TYR A 93 -21.32 7.34 -0.65
N ASP A 94 -20.73 6.94 0.47
CA ASP A 94 -21.43 6.47 1.66
C ASP A 94 -22.33 7.58 2.25
N VAL A 95 -21.86 8.84 2.26
CA VAL A 95 -22.66 9.99 2.70
C VAL A 95 -23.86 10.16 1.80
N VAL A 96 -23.67 10.21 0.47
CA VAL A 96 -24.76 10.36 -0.50
C VAL A 96 -25.75 9.20 -0.42
N GLU A 97 -25.28 7.96 -0.29
CA GLU A 97 -26.14 6.78 -0.09
C GLU A 97 -27.00 6.94 1.16
N ASN A 98 -26.42 7.37 2.29
CA ASN A 98 -27.17 7.59 3.52
C ASN A 98 -28.21 8.71 3.39
N LEU A 99 -27.88 9.81 2.70
CA LEU A 99 -28.82 10.91 2.44
C LEU A 99 -30.01 10.44 1.58
N ILE A 100 -29.77 9.61 0.56
CA ILE A 100 -30.82 9.07 -0.31
C ILE A 100 -31.66 8.00 0.44
N ILE A 101 -31.03 7.03 1.10
CA ILE A 101 -31.74 5.87 1.67
C ILE A 101 -32.42 6.21 2.99
N LYS A 102 -31.70 6.88 3.91
CA LYS A 102 -32.18 7.12 5.28
C LYS A 102 -33.03 8.37 5.37
N LEU A 103 -32.62 9.44 4.67
CA LEU A 103 -33.28 10.74 4.75
C LEU A 103 -34.22 11.01 3.56
N ARG A 104 -34.19 10.16 2.51
CA ARG A 104 -35.05 10.26 1.32
C ARG A 104 -34.96 11.61 0.62
N LEU A 105 -33.77 12.21 0.63
CA LEU A 105 -33.52 13.51 0.01
C LEU A 105 -33.59 13.43 -1.53
N SER A 106 -33.92 14.58 -2.14
CA SER A 106 -33.81 14.74 -3.59
C SER A 106 -32.34 14.80 -4.02
N ASP A 107 -32.10 14.68 -5.33
CA ASP A 107 -30.73 14.71 -5.86
C ASP A 107 -30.06 16.06 -5.62
N GLU A 108 -30.84 17.15 -5.71
CA GLU A 108 -30.39 18.52 -5.45
C GLU A 108 -30.01 18.71 -3.98
N GLN A 109 -30.86 18.26 -3.06
CA GLN A 109 -30.60 18.38 -1.61
C GLN A 109 -29.39 17.55 -1.18
N ALA A 110 -29.25 16.34 -1.71
CA ALA A 110 -28.11 15.48 -1.41
C ALA A 110 -26.81 16.05 -2.00
N ALA A 111 -26.85 16.61 -3.21
CA ALA A 111 -25.70 17.26 -3.84
C ALA A 111 -25.24 18.50 -3.06
N GLU A 112 -26.19 19.32 -2.62
CA GLU A 112 -25.92 20.51 -1.80
C GLU A 112 -25.29 20.14 -0.45
N ILE A 113 -25.88 19.20 0.29
CA ILE A 113 -25.41 18.82 1.63
C ILE A 113 -24.08 18.08 1.59
N ALA A 114 -23.87 17.22 0.59
CA ALA A 114 -22.63 16.47 0.44
C ALA A 114 -21.54 17.25 -0.33
N GLU A 115 -21.83 18.48 -0.78
CA GLU A 115 -20.92 19.32 -1.55
C GLU A 115 -20.37 18.61 -2.82
N VAL A 116 -21.21 17.82 -3.49
CA VAL A 116 -20.88 17.07 -4.70
C VAL A 116 -21.75 17.52 -5.88
N SER A 117 -21.40 17.10 -7.10
CA SER A 117 -22.24 17.37 -8.27
C SER A 117 -23.53 16.54 -8.26
N ILE A 118 -24.60 17.09 -8.83
CA ILE A 118 -25.87 16.37 -9.03
C ILE A 118 -25.63 15.09 -9.87
N ASP A 119 -24.77 15.16 -10.88
CA ASP A 119 -24.40 14.00 -11.70
C ASP A 119 -23.80 12.86 -10.88
N PHE A 120 -23.00 13.17 -9.85
CA PHE A 120 -22.46 12.15 -8.94
C PHE A 120 -23.58 11.49 -8.14
N VAL A 121 -24.50 12.29 -7.58
CA VAL A 121 -25.65 11.78 -6.82
C VAL A 121 -26.55 10.88 -7.69
N GLN A 122 -26.79 11.26 -8.94
CA GLN A 122 -27.56 10.46 -9.89
C GLN A 122 -26.88 9.12 -10.20
N LYS A 123 -25.55 9.09 -10.33
CA LYS A 123 -24.78 7.85 -10.48
C LYS A 123 -24.96 6.94 -9.26
N VAL A 124 -24.80 7.47 -8.05
CA VAL A 124 -25.03 6.73 -6.80
C VAL A 124 -26.44 6.16 -6.77
N ARG A 125 -27.46 6.97 -7.11
CA ARG A 125 -28.86 6.52 -7.15
C ARG A 125 -29.09 5.39 -8.15
N ALA A 126 -28.50 5.49 -9.34
CA ALA A 126 -28.57 4.44 -10.36
C ALA A 126 -27.92 3.12 -9.90
N ASP A 127 -26.76 3.21 -9.24
CA ASP A 127 -26.05 2.04 -8.72
C ASP A 127 -26.80 1.37 -7.55
N LEU A 128 -27.43 2.16 -6.68
CA LEU A 128 -28.32 1.66 -5.64
C LEU A 128 -29.58 0.97 -6.22
N ALA A 129 -30.11 1.48 -7.33
CA ALA A 129 -31.24 0.85 -8.02
C ALA A 129 -30.87 -0.51 -8.63
N LYS A 130 -29.67 -0.63 -9.23
CA LYS A 130 -29.15 -1.91 -9.75
C LYS A 130 -28.94 -2.95 -8.66
N LYS A 131 -28.52 -2.54 -7.46
CA LYS A 131 -28.26 -3.45 -6.32
C LYS A 131 -29.55 -4.01 -5.69
N LYS A 132 -30.70 -3.39 -5.94
CA LYS A 132 -32.02 -3.84 -5.46
C LYS A 132 -32.73 -4.80 -6.41
N ASN A 133 -32.27 -4.92 -7.65
CA ASN A 133 -32.75 -5.89 -8.65
C ASN A 133 -31.84 -7.11 -8.69
#